data_AF-W7QG52-F1
#
_entry.id   AF-W7QG52-F1
#
_cell.length_a   1.000
_cell.length_b   1.000
_cell.length_c   1.000
_cell.angle_alpha   90.00
_cell.angle_beta   90.00
_cell.angle_gamma   90.00
#
_symmetry.space_group_name_H-M   'P 1'
#
loop_
_entity.id
_entity.type
_entity.pdbx_description
1 polymer ?
#
loop_
_entity_poly.entity_id
_entity_poly.type
_entity_poly.pdbx_seq_one_letter_code
_entity_poly.pdbx_strand_id
1 'polypeptide(L)'
;MFITIEHQIHDSAGFQQCAERVFPLPEALHVHQFLPAEDLSRAVCLYEAPSIDRLRDYLDPLLGQTSTQRYFPVAEAHAIGLPMQQLA
;
A
#
# COMPACT_ATOMS: atom_id res chain seq x y z
N MET A 1 13.07 0.32 -0.80
CA MET A 1 12.83 0.40 0.66
C MET A 1 11.47 -0.17 0.98
N PHE A 2 11.31 -0.80 2.15
CA PHE A 2 9.99 -1.25 2.61
C PHE A 2 9.18 -0.10 3.22
N ILE A 3 7.91 -0.01 2.83
CA ILE A 3 6.97 1.02 3.27
C ILE A 3 5.68 0.33 3.66
N THR A 4 5.17 0.64 4.85
CA THR A 4 3.82 0.23 5.24
C THR A 4 2.85 1.36 4.94
N ILE A 5 1.69 0.97 4.45
CA ILE A 5 0.51 1.82 4.36
C ILE A 5 -0.63 1.22 5.17
N GLU A 6 -1.24 2.04 6.03
CA GLU A 6 -2.53 1.76 6.61
C GLU A 6 -3.61 2.51 5.84
N HIS A 7 -4.59 1.77 5.33
CA HIS A 7 -5.79 2.29 4.70
C HIS A 7 -6.91 2.33 5.72
N GLN A 8 -7.50 3.50 5.94
CA GLN A 8 -8.81 3.63 6.58
C GLN A 8 -9.86 3.79 5.48
N ILE A 9 -10.63 2.74 5.23
CA ILE A 9 -11.55 2.64 4.09
C ILE A 9 -12.94 3.10 4.52
N HIS A 10 -13.46 4.14 3.87
CA HIS A 10 -14.78 4.71 4.16
C HIS A 10 -15.80 4.48 3.03
N ASP A 11 -15.35 3.98 1.87
CA ASP A 11 -16.19 3.45 0.80
C ASP A 11 -15.56 2.15 0.28
N SER A 12 -16.00 1.00 0.82
CA SER A 12 -15.41 -0.32 0.49
C SER A 12 -15.69 -0.76 -0.94
N ALA A 13 -16.88 -0.46 -1.47
CA ALA A 13 -17.24 -0.77 -2.85
C ALA A 13 -16.40 0.04 -3.84
N GLY A 14 -16.26 1.34 -3.59
CA GLY A 14 -15.39 2.21 -4.38
C GLY A 14 -13.91 1.81 -4.25
N PHE A 15 -13.44 1.49 -3.04
CA PHE A 15 -12.06 1.07 -2.81
C PHE A 15 -11.70 -0.18 -3.62
N GLN A 16 -12.59 -1.18 -3.65
CA GLN A 16 -12.38 -2.40 -4.45
C GLN A 16 -12.28 -2.08 -5.95
N GLN A 17 -13.13 -1.20 -6.48
CA GLN A 17 -13.05 -0.76 -7.89
C GLN A 17 -11.77 0.02 -8.18
N CYS A 18 -11.31 0.86 -7.25
CA CYS A 18 -10.05 1.57 -7.40
C CYS A 18 -8.85 0.62 -7.33
N ALA A 19 -8.89 -0.42 -6.50
CA ALA A 19 -7.82 -1.41 -6.40
C ALA A 19 -7.57 -2.09 -7.76
N GLU A 20 -8.61 -2.42 -8.53
CA GLU A 20 -8.46 -2.96 -9.89
C GLU A 20 -7.71 -2.00 -10.83
N ARG A 21 -7.76 -0.69 -10.60
CA ARG A 21 -7.05 0.33 -11.39
C ARG A 21 -5.63 0.60 -10.90
N VAL A 22 -5.34 0.26 -9.65
CA VAL A 22 -3.99 0.31 -9.07
C VAL A 22 -3.11 -0.80 -9.65
N PHE A 23 -3.70 -1.89 -10.14
CA PHE A 23 -2.97 -3.00 -10.71
C PHE A 23 -3.09 -3.07 -12.25
N PRO A 24 -2.00 -3.43 -12.97
CA PRO A 24 -0.66 -3.73 -12.46
C PRO A 24 0.07 -2.47 -11.96
N LEU A 25 0.90 -2.62 -10.93
CA LEU A 25 1.75 -1.55 -10.42
C LEU A 25 2.83 -1.18 -11.45
N PRO A 26 3.26 0.08 -11.52
CA PRO A 26 4.46 0.49 -12.25
C PRO A 26 5.69 -0.31 -11.79
N GLU A 27 6.66 -0.53 -12.68
CA GLU A 27 7.86 -1.35 -12.42
C GLU A 27 8.63 -0.94 -11.15
N ALA A 28 8.62 0.36 -10.82
CA ALA A 28 9.28 0.88 -9.63
C ALA A 28 8.49 0.67 -8.32
N LEU A 29 7.31 0.05 -8.33
CA LEU A 29 6.48 -0.19 -7.16
C LEU A 29 6.12 -1.68 -7.07
N HIS A 30 6.28 -2.26 -5.89
CA HIS A 30 5.89 -3.64 -5.65
C HIS A 30 5.05 -3.75 -4.38
N VAL A 31 3.99 -4.56 -4.40
CA VAL A 31 3.21 -4.89 -3.20
C VAL A 31 3.53 -6.31 -2.79
N HIS A 32 4.02 -6.47 -1.57
CA HIS A 32 4.33 -7.78 -1.01
C HIS A 32 3.15 -8.39 -0.27
N GLN A 33 2.35 -7.54 0.39
CA GLN A 33 1.22 -7.98 1.20
C GLN A 33 0.05 -7.00 1.07
N PHE A 34 -1.16 -7.54 1.03
CA PHE A 34 -2.42 -6.83 1.20
C PHE A 34 -3.23 -7.57 2.27
N LEU A 35 -3.42 -6.93 3.43
CA LEU A 35 -4.03 -7.51 4.61
C LEU A 35 -5.29 -6.73 4.99
N PRO A 36 -6.45 -7.00 4.36
CA PRO A 36 -7.70 -6.35 4.71
C PRO A 36 -8.29 -6.90 6.01
N ALA A 37 -9.01 -6.05 6.76
CA ALA A 37 -9.89 -6.52 7.82
C ALA A 37 -11.11 -7.24 7.23
N GLU A 38 -11.71 -8.15 7.99
CA GLU A 38 -12.88 -8.93 7.56
C GLU A 38 -14.08 -8.05 7.16
N ASP A 39 -14.22 -6.89 7.82
CA ASP A 39 -15.28 -5.91 7.55
C ASP A 39 -14.94 -4.91 6.43
N LEU A 40 -13.75 -5.03 5.84
CA LEU A 40 -13.22 -4.13 4.80
C LEU A 40 -13.15 -2.65 5.20
N SER A 41 -13.22 -2.33 6.50
CA SER A 41 -13.08 -0.94 7.00
C SER A 41 -11.64 -0.44 7.00
N ARG A 42 -10.68 -1.35 6.89
CA ARG A 42 -9.25 -1.05 6.87
C ARG A 42 -8.47 -2.13 6.14
N ALA A 43 -7.28 -1.75 5.68
CA ALA A 43 -6.29 -2.69 5.18
C ALA A 43 -4.89 -2.20 5.52
N VAL A 44 -3.94 -3.13 5.65
CA VAL A 44 -2.52 -2.81 5.74
C VAL A 44 -1.81 -3.42 4.55
N CYS A 45 -0.96 -2.65 3.88
CA CYS A 45 -0.07 -3.19 2.85
C CYS A 45 1.39 -3.02 3.23
N LEU A 46 2.20 -3.98 2.80
CA LEU A 46 3.65 -3.84 2.74
C LEU A 46 4.05 -3.62 1.28
N TYR A 47 4.57 -2.43 0.99
CA TYR A 47 5.10 -2.07 -0.32
C TYR A 47 6.63 -2.03 -0.30
N GLU A 48 7.20 -2.23 -1.47
CA GLU A 48 8.58 -1.90 -1.79
C GLU A 48 8.58 -0.82 -2.87
N ALA A 49 9.25 0.30 -2.62
CA ALA A 49 9.31 1.45 -3.52
C ALA A 49 10.61 2.25 -3.33
N PRO A 50 10.94 3.19 -4.24
CA PRO A 50 12.07 4.10 -4.11
C PRO A 50 11.92 5.13 -2.97
N SER A 51 10.69 5.58 -2.70
CA SER A 51 10.39 6.53 -1.62
C SER A 51 8.90 6.52 -1.25
N ILE A 52 8.58 7.08 -0.08
CA ILE A 52 7.17 7.31 0.34
C ILE A 52 6.47 8.25 -0.63
N ASP A 53 7.13 9.32 -1.05
CA ASP A 53 6.52 10.29 -1.97
C ASP A 53 6.17 9.63 -3.30
N ARG A 54 7.03 8.77 -3.85
CA ARG A 54 6.74 8.03 -5.09
C ARG A 54 5.53 7.12 -4.96
N LEU A 55 5.41 6.41 -3.84
CA LEU A 55 4.26 5.54 -3.58
C LEU A 55 2.98 6.36 -3.38
N ARG A 56 3.07 7.47 -2.63
CA ARG A 56 1.98 8.38 -2.33
C ARG A 56 1.44 9.06 -3.59
N ASP A 57 2.32 9.61 -4.43
CA ASP A 57 1.98 10.29 -5.68
C ASP A 57 1.23 9.35 -6.64
N TYR A 58 1.49 8.04 -6.55
CA TYR A 58 0.80 7.04 -7.35
C TYR A 58 -0.55 6.62 -6.74
N LEU A 59 -0.58 6.31 -5.44
CA LEU A 59 -1.77 5.73 -4.79
C LEU A 59 -2.83 6.77 -4.39
N ASP A 60 -2.44 7.92 -3.85
CA ASP A 60 -3.38 8.89 -3.29
C ASP A 60 -4.39 9.43 -4.34
N PRO A 61 -4.00 9.72 -5.60
CA PRO A 61 -4.97 10.14 -6.63
C PRO A 61 -6.00 9.07 -6.99
N LEU A 62 -5.67 7.79 -6.77
CA LEU A 62 -6.54 6.66 -7.11
C LEU A 62 -7.44 6.26 -5.93
N LEU A 63 -6.93 6.37 -4.70
CA LEU A 63 -7.58 5.83 -3.50
C LEU A 63 -8.14 6.92 -2.57
N GLY A 64 -7.71 8.17 -2.70
CA GLY A 64 -8.04 9.25 -1.78
C GLY A 64 -9.53 9.62 -1.70
N GLN A 65 -10.34 9.19 -2.67
CA GLN A 65 -11.80 9.36 -2.62
C GLN A 65 -12.52 8.27 -1.81
N THR A 66 -11.87 7.13 -1.54
CA THR A 66 -12.50 5.94 -0.95
C THR A 66 -11.85 5.53 0.37
N SER A 67 -10.67 6.06 0.66
CA SER A 67 -9.91 5.77 1.87
C SER A 67 -8.98 6.93 2.25
N THR A 68 -8.52 6.91 3.50
CA THR A 68 -7.45 7.77 4.02
C THR A 68 -6.20 6.95 4.30
N GLN A 69 -5.05 7.40 3.83
CA GLN A 69 -3.80 6.64 3.86
C GLN A 69 -2.85 7.16 4.93
N ARG A 70 -2.15 6.25 5.61
CA ARG A 70 -1.03 6.60 6.49
C ARG A 70 0.19 5.79 6.11
N TYR A 71 1.27 6.47 5.78
CA TYR A 71 2.51 5.86 5.31
C TYR A 71 3.60 5.96 6.36
N PHE A 72 4.42 4.91 6.50
CA PHE A 72 5.65 4.99 7.25
C PHE A 72 6.73 4.06 6.67
N PRO A 73 8.02 4.45 6.78
CA PRO A 73 9.11 3.57 6.40
C PRO A 73 9.21 2.43 7.40
N VAL A 74 9.40 1.21 6.93
CA VAL A 74 9.62 0.08 7.83
C VAL A 74 11.02 0.17 8.42
N ALA A 75 11.15 0.00 9.73
CA ALA A 75 12.43 -0.14 10.40
C ALA A 75 12.99 -1.56 10.15
N GLU A 76 13.60 -1.78 8.98
CA GLU A 76 13.97 -3.11 8.48
C GLU A 76 14.83 -3.92 9.48
N ALA A 77 15.74 -3.27 10.23
CA ALA A 77 16.57 -3.92 11.25
C ALA A 77 15.81 -4.48 12.46
N HIS A 78 14.57 -4.03 12.69
CA HIS A 78 13.71 -4.48 13.79
C HIS A 78 12.49 -5.26 13.31
N ALA A 79 12.30 -5.36 12.00
CA ALA A 79 11.16 -6.04 11.41
C ALA A 79 11.39 -7.56 11.41
N ILE A 80 10.31 -8.31 11.62
CA ILE A 80 10.32 -9.78 11.62
C ILE A 80 9.41 -10.24 10.48
N GLY A 81 9.90 -11.20 9.67
CA GLY A 81 9.12 -11.79 8.58
C GLY A 81 9.02 -10.93 7.31
N LEU A 82 9.99 -10.04 7.08
CA LEU A 82 10.06 -9.30 5.82
C LEU A 82 10.30 -10.26 4.64
N PRO A 83 9.69 -9.99 3.47
CA PRO A 83 9.93 -10.73 2.24
C PRO A 83 11.31 -10.40 1.66
N MET A 84 11.73 -11.16 0.64
CA MET A 84 12.90 -10.81 -0.15
C MET A 84 12.64 -9.55 -0.96
N GLN A 85 13.59 -8.61 -0.95
CA GLN A 85 13.54 -7.41 -1.80
C GLN A 85 13.55 -7.81 -3.28
N GLN A 86 12.74 -7.12 -4.08
CA GLN A 86 12.61 -7.35 -5.51
C GLN A 86 13.11 -6.17 -6.36
N LEU A 87 13.16 -4.97 -5.79
CA LEU A 87 13.71 -3.80 -6.45
C LEU A 87 15.20 -3.70 -6.08
N ALA A 88 16.05 -3.66 -7.11
CA ALA A 88 17.50 -3.52 -6.99
C ALA A 88 17.93 -2.07 -6.70
#